data_AF-A0A559QT15-F1
#
_entry.id   AF-A0A559QT15-F1
#
_cell.length_a   1.000
_cell.length_b   1.000
_cell.length_c   1.000
_cell.angle_alpha   90.00
_cell.angle_beta   90.00
_cell.angle_gamma   90.00
#
_symmetry.space_group_name_H-M   'P 1'
#
loop_
_entity.id
_entity.type
_entity.pdbx_description
1 polymer ?
#
loop_
_entity_poly.entity_id
_entity_poly.type
_entity_poly.pdbx_seq_one_letter_code
_entity_poly.pdbx_strand_id
1 'polypeptide(L)'
;MKTLCLILLTVLRLDPVFAASQTQPSRRIDLSDNNRLERLYLQHAAPNTGIYSGQNLTILMLFSRHAQQQTESRINAYLARDLVPIFESNPAAFVARLAQIPSLTQAVCNRLNAYFETMPNPHEDRKMFLNKYSNTLASGLKPSDFALCLNQFADDSSAQSRH
;
A
#
# COMPACT_ATOMS: atom_id res chain seq x y z
N MET A 1 6.26 28.74 66.69
CA MET A 1 7.73 28.88 66.84
C MET A 1 8.42 27.96 65.84
N LYS A 2 9.24 28.55 64.96
CA LYS A 2 10.48 28.03 64.33
C LYS A 2 10.39 26.72 63.51
N THR A 3 11.01 26.50 62.35
CA THR A 3 11.93 27.23 61.45
C THR A 3 12.32 26.21 60.35
N LEU A 4 12.35 26.64 59.07
CA LEU A 4 13.10 26.14 57.88
C LEU A 4 13.04 24.65 57.45
N CYS A 5 12.69 24.34 56.20
CA CYS A 5 13.44 24.47 54.93
C CYS A 5 14.36 23.29 54.63
N LEU A 6 13.97 22.45 53.67
CA LEU A 6 14.91 21.75 52.79
C LEU A 6 14.24 21.53 51.42
N ILE A 7 14.58 22.43 50.50
CA ILE A 7 14.49 22.25 49.06
C ILE A 7 15.74 21.46 48.66
N LEU A 8 15.61 20.32 47.95
CA LEU A 8 16.61 19.82 47.00
C LEU A 8 16.14 18.57 46.20
N LEU A 9 16.23 18.66 44.86
CA LEU A 9 16.32 17.59 43.83
C LEU A 9 15.09 16.66 43.68
N THR A 10 14.40 16.55 42.54
CA THR A 10 14.83 16.20 41.17
C THR A 10 13.68 16.57 40.21
N VAL A 11 13.79 17.51 39.28
CA VAL A 11 14.39 17.42 37.93
C VAL A 11 14.10 16.09 37.21
N LEU A 12 13.18 16.16 36.25
CA LEU A 12 13.17 15.48 34.94
C LEU A 12 13.66 14.02 34.90
N ARG A 13 12.71 13.10 34.78
CA ARG A 13 12.78 11.91 33.89
C ARG A 13 11.42 11.88 33.19
N LEU A 14 11.16 12.40 31.98
CA LEU A 14 11.78 12.08 30.69
C LEU A 14 12.50 10.75 30.73
N ASP A 15 11.72 9.68 30.62
CA ASP A 15 12.21 8.44 30.04
C ASP A 15 12.45 8.70 28.54
N PRO A 16 13.71 8.76 28.05
CA PRO A 16 13.97 8.26 26.72
C PRO A 16 13.90 6.73 26.77
N VAL A 17 13.85 6.06 25.63
CA VAL A 17 13.80 4.59 25.42
C VAL A 17 12.39 4.18 24.97
N PHE A 18 12.10 3.85 23.72
CA PHE A 18 12.92 3.48 22.58
C PHE A 18 12.13 3.91 21.35
N ALA A 19 12.76 4.67 20.46
CA ALA A 19 12.37 4.63 19.06
C ALA A 19 12.54 3.18 18.60
N ALA A 20 11.44 2.43 18.53
CA ALA A 20 11.38 1.26 17.68
C ALA A 20 11.44 1.78 16.24
N SER A 21 12.64 2.16 15.80
CA SER A 21 12.99 2.09 14.39
C SER A 21 12.70 0.66 14.00
N GLN A 22 11.55 0.47 13.38
CA GLN A 22 11.32 -0.68 12.51
C GLN A 22 12.33 -0.51 11.38
N THR A 23 13.59 -0.90 11.62
CA THR A 23 14.46 -1.38 10.56
C THR A 23 13.74 -2.58 9.99
N GLN A 24 12.86 -2.30 9.03
CA GLN A 24 12.43 -3.26 8.03
C GLN A 24 13.71 -4.00 7.65
N PRO A 25 13.78 -5.33 7.82
CA PRO A 25 14.95 -6.06 7.39
C PRO A 25 15.15 -5.69 5.93
N SER A 26 16.31 -5.11 5.60
CA SER A 26 16.70 -4.83 4.23
C SER A 26 16.72 -6.18 3.53
N ARG A 27 15.58 -6.53 2.92
CA ARG A 27 15.38 -7.80 2.25
C ARG A 27 16.39 -7.81 1.12
N ARG A 28 17.53 -8.48 1.31
CA ARG A 28 18.45 -8.75 0.22
C ARG A 28 17.70 -9.68 -0.70
N ILE A 29 17.16 -9.11 -1.77
CA ILE A 29 16.45 -9.86 -2.79
C ILE A 29 17.54 -10.59 -3.59
N ASP A 30 17.63 -11.91 -3.42
CA ASP A 30 18.46 -12.73 -4.29
C ASP A 30 17.81 -12.77 -5.68
N LEU A 31 18.56 -12.32 -6.69
CA LEU A 31 18.09 -12.13 -8.07
C LEU A 31 18.59 -13.23 -9.01
N SER A 32 19.39 -14.20 -8.52
CA SER A 32 20.06 -15.21 -9.37
C SER A 32 19.08 -16.09 -10.14
N ASP A 33 17.91 -16.35 -9.57
CA ASP A 33 16.93 -17.32 -10.08
C ASP A 33 15.69 -16.65 -10.70
N ASN A 34 15.65 -15.32 -10.72
CA ASN A 34 14.47 -14.57 -11.16
C ASN A 34 14.55 -14.24 -12.64
N ASN A 35 13.45 -14.47 -13.36
CA ASN A 35 13.35 -14.08 -14.76
C ASN A 35 13.50 -12.54 -14.91
N ARG A 36 13.77 -12.06 -16.13
CA ARG A 36 14.03 -10.63 -16.38
C ARG A 36 12.88 -9.72 -15.93
N LEU A 37 11.62 -10.15 -16.04
CA LEU A 37 10.46 -9.38 -15.62
C LEU A 37 10.36 -9.26 -14.10
N GLU A 38 10.61 -10.35 -13.39
CA GLU A 38 10.62 -10.38 -11.93
C GLU A 38 11.74 -9.51 -11.36
N ARG A 39 12.94 -9.55 -11.96
CA ARG A 39 14.03 -8.64 -11.57
C ARG A 39 13.66 -7.18 -11.76
N LEU A 40 13.03 -6.84 -12.89
CA LEU A 40 12.56 -5.48 -13.16
C LEU A 40 11.50 -5.05 -12.13
N TYR A 41 10.55 -5.92 -11.81
CA TYR A 41 9.57 -5.64 -10.76
C TYR A 41 10.25 -5.34 -9.42
N LEU A 42 11.15 -6.21 -8.96
CA LEU A 42 11.80 -6.11 -7.65
C LEU A 42 12.66 -4.82 -7.52
N GLN A 43 13.30 -4.39 -8.61
CA GLN A 43 14.05 -3.13 -8.65
C GLN A 43 13.18 -1.90 -8.40
N HIS A 44 11.89 -1.95 -8.78
CA HIS A 44 10.98 -0.83 -8.66
C HIS A 44 10.02 -0.91 -7.47
N ALA A 45 9.74 -2.12 -6.98
CA ALA A 45 8.88 -2.37 -5.83
C ALA A 45 9.55 -2.07 -4.48
N ALA A 46 10.88 -2.08 -4.41
CA ALA A 46 11.65 -1.78 -3.20
C ALA A 46 12.83 -0.84 -3.52
N PRO A 47 12.57 0.47 -3.74
CA PRO A 47 13.66 1.42 -4.01
C PRO A 47 14.59 1.52 -2.80
N ASN A 48 15.90 1.62 -3.03
CA ASN A 48 16.93 1.69 -1.96
C ASN A 48 16.72 2.86 -0.98
N THR A 49 16.06 3.92 -1.43
CA THR A 49 15.74 5.11 -0.62
C THR A 49 14.47 4.95 0.22
N GLY A 50 13.66 3.92 -0.03
CA GLY A 50 12.30 3.78 0.51
C GLY A 50 11.28 4.76 -0.09
N ILE A 51 11.72 5.69 -0.94
CA ILE A 51 10.86 6.70 -1.57
C ILE A 51 10.51 6.25 -2.99
N TYR A 52 9.22 6.11 -3.27
CA TYR A 52 8.72 5.77 -4.61
C TYR A 52 8.74 7.00 -5.52
N SER A 53 9.63 7.00 -6.50
CA SER A 53 9.59 8.01 -7.56
C SER A 53 8.37 7.82 -8.47
N GLY A 54 8.06 8.84 -9.26
CA GLY A 54 7.05 8.75 -10.30
C GLY A 54 7.26 7.57 -11.27
N GLN A 55 8.51 7.30 -11.63
CA GLN A 55 8.88 6.17 -12.48
C GLN A 55 8.61 4.83 -11.81
N ASN A 56 8.96 4.69 -10.51
CA ASN A 56 8.65 3.48 -9.75
C ASN A 56 7.15 3.19 -9.77
N LEU A 57 6.34 4.21 -9.45
CA LEU A 57 4.88 4.09 -9.42
C LEU A 57 4.31 3.72 -10.80
N THR A 58 4.76 4.37 -11.88
CA THR A 58 4.31 4.01 -13.25
C THR A 58 4.60 2.56 -13.58
N ILE A 59 5.81 2.08 -13.27
CA ILE A 59 6.21 0.70 -13.58
C ILE A 59 5.36 -0.28 -12.77
N LEU A 60 5.12 -0.03 -11.49
CA LEU A 60 4.26 -0.85 -10.66
C LEU A 60 2.82 -0.90 -11.20
N MET A 61 2.28 0.22 -11.67
CA MET A 61 0.93 0.27 -12.27
C MET A 61 0.85 -0.50 -13.59
N LEU A 62 1.91 -0.47 -14.41
CA LEU A 62 2.00 -1.29 -15.63
C LEU A 62 2.06 -2.78 -15.28
N PHE A 63 2.79 -3.13 -14.23
CA PHE A 63 2.82 -4.48 -13.69
C PHE A 63 1.45 -4.91 -13.17
N SER A 64 0.63 -4.02 -12.60
CA SER A 64 -0.76 -4.33 -12.24
C SER A 64 -1.59 -4.73 -13.47
N ARG A 65 -1.44 -4.03 -14.60
CA ARG A 65 -2.09 -4.44 -15.87
C ARG A 65 -1.57 -5.79 -16.35
N HIS A 66 -0.26 -6.00 -16.32
CA HIS A 66 0.33 -7.28 -16.73
C HIS A 66 -0.20 -8.43 -15.88
N ALA A 67 -0.28 -8.26 -14.55
CA ALA A 67 -0.81 -9.25 -13.63
C ALA A 67 -2.32 -9.50 -13.82
N GLN A 68 -3.09 -8.48 -14.21
CA GLN A 68 -4.51 -8.67 -14.55
C GLN A 68 -4.69 -9.54 -15.81
N GLN A 69 -3.77 -9.44 -16.77
CA GLN A 69 -3.83 -10.18 -18.03
C GLN A 69 -3.25 -11.60 -17.96
N GLN A 70 -2.45 -11.89 -16.93
CA GLN A 70 -1.78 -13.19 -16.77
C GLN A 70 -2.03 -13.79 -15.39
N THR A 71 -2.78 -14.89 -15.37
CA THR A 71 -3.30 -15.53 -14.16
C THR A 71 -2.22 -16.22 -13.31
N GLU A 72 -1.12 -16.68 -13.92
CA GLU A 72 -0.11 -17.52 -13.25
C GLU A 72 1.28 -16.88 -13.23
N SER A 73 1.49 -15.88 -12.36
CA SER A 73 2.85 -15.36 -12.13
C SER A 73 3.10 -15.05 -10.66
N ARG A 74 4.34 -15.33 -10.21
CA ARG A 74 4.86 -14.85 -8.90
C ARG A 74 4.68 -13.34 -8.73
N ILE A 75 4.75 -12.60 -9.84
CA ILE A 75 4.51 -11.16 -9.90
C ILE A 75 3.09 -10.80 -9.42
N ASN A 76 2.08 -11.61 -9.72
CA ASN A 76 0.71 -11.38 -9.25
C ASN A 76 0.64 -11.43 -7.71
N ALA A 77 1.24 -12.45 -7.10
CA ALA A 77 1.31 -12.57 -5.65
C ALA A 77 2.13 -11.45 -4.99
N TYR A 78 3.22 -11.01 -5.63
CA TYR A 78 4.02 -9.89 -5.13
C TYR A 78 3.25 -8.58 -5.19
N LEU A 79 2.63 -8.25 -6.32
CA LEU A 79 1.81 -7.05 -6.46
C LEU A 79 0.66 -7.04 -5.48
N ALA A 80 -0.07 -8.15 -5.33
CA ALA A 80 -1.18 -8.22 -4.40
C ALA A 80 -0.71 -7.86 -2.98
N ARG A 81 0.44 -8.39 -2.53
CA ARG A 81 0.98 -8.10 -1.20
C ARG A 81 1.56 -6.68 -1.08
N ASP A 82 2.25 -6.19 -2.09
CA ASP A 82 3.10 -5.01 -1.98
C ASP A 82 2.34 -3.71 -2.32
N LEU A 83 1.28 -3.77 -3.14
CA LEU A 83 0.65 -2.55 -3.69
C LEU A 83 -0.09 -1.70 -2.65
N VAL A 84 -0.75 -2.31 -1.65
CA VAL A 84 -1.40 -1.55 -0.56
C VAL A 84 -0.36 -0.83 0.31
N PRO A 85 0.69 -1.48 0.86
CA PRO A 85 1.76 -0.78 1.58
C PRO A 85 2.38 0.39 0.79
N ILE A 86 2.57 0.20 -0.53
CA ILE A 86 3.11 1.25 -1.41
C ILE A 86 2.13 2.42 -1.52
N PHE A 87 0.85 2.14 -1.74
CA PHE A 87 -0.20 3.16 -1.74
C PHE A 87 -0.23 3.93 -0.41
N GLU A 88 -0.19 3.23 0.72
CA GLU A 88 -0.25 3.84 2.06
C GLU A 88 0.96 4.70 2.39
N SER A 89 2.13 4.42 1.79
CA SER A 89 3.34 5.23 2.00
C SER A 89 3.19 6.68 1.53
N ASN A 90 2.45 6.91 0.44
CA ASN A 90 2.12 8.25 -0.06
C ASN A 90 0.87 8.20 -0.97
N PRO A 91 -0.34 8.21 -0.38
CA PRO A 91 -1.59 8.06 -1.15
C PRO A 91 -1.77 9.14 -2.21
N ALA A 92 -1.44 10.38 -1.88
CA ALA A 92 -1.59 11.51 -2.79
C ALA A 92 -0.71 11.36 -4.04
N ALA A 93 0.59 11.01 -3.86
CA ALA A 93 1.50 10.79 -4.99
C ALA A 93 1.08 9.58 -5.84
N PHE A 94 0.62 8.51 -5.19
CA PHE A 94 0.10 7.34 -5.88
C PHE A 94 -1.10 7.68 -6.76
N VAL A 95 -2.12 8.33 -6.20
CA VAL A 95 -3.34 8.69 -6.93
C VAL A 95 -3.04 9.71 -8.03
N ALA A 96 -2.22 10.73 -7.75
CA ALA A 96 -1.79 11.69 -8.77
C ALA A 96 -1.09 11.01 -9.95
N ARG A 97 -0.30 9.96 -9.69
CA ARG A 97 0.33 9.18 -10.76
C ARG A 97 -0.68 8.34 -11.52
N LEU A 98 -1.64 7.71 -10.83
CA LEU A 98 -2.68 6.92 -11.48
C LEU A 98 -3.57 7.77 -12.39
N ALA A 99 -3.90 8.99 -11.96
CA ALA A 99 -4.69 9.95 -12.72
C ALA A 99 -4.04 10.35 -14.06
N GLN A 100 -2.72 10.26 -14.18
CA GLN A 100 -2.00 10.51 -15.44
C GLN A 100 -2.16 9.34 -16.43
N ILE A 101 -2.56 8.15 -15.98
CA ILE A 101 -2.70 6.96 -16.83
C ILE A 101 -4.04 6.26 -16.55
N PRO A 102 -5.19 6.90 -16.87
CA PRO A 102 -6.52 6.38 -16.52
C PRO A 102 -6.81 4.96 -17.00
N SER A 103 -6.19 4.55 -18.12
CA SER A 103 -6.34 3.19 -18.65
C SER A 103 -5.83 2.09 -17.69
N LEU A 104 -5.04 2.43 -16.67
CA LEU A 104 -4.54 1.50 -15.66
C LEU A 104 -5.42 1.42 -14.40
N THR A 105 -6.42 2.30 -14.25
CA THR A 105 -7.23 2.40 -13.02
C THR A 105 -7.85 1.07 -12.61
N GLN A 106 -8.50 0.38 -13.55
CA GLN A 106 -9.14 -0.91 -13.25
C GLN A 106 -8.12 -1.93 -12.76
N ALA A 107 -7.01 -2.10 -13.48
CA ALA A 107 -5.97 -3.07 -13.12
C ALA A 107 -5.35 -2.77 -11.76
N VAL A 108 -5.06 -1.49 -11.48
CA VAL A 108 -4.45 -1.06 -10.23
C VAL A 108 -5.40 -1.28 -9.05
N CYS A 109 -6.66 -0.86 -9.17
CA CYS A 109 -7.65 -1.05 -8.10
C CYS A 109 -8.01 -2.52 -7.89
N ASN A 110 -8.02 -3.32 -8.96
CA ASN A 110 -8.19 -4.76 -8.87
C ASN A 110 -7.03 -5.43 -8.09
N ARG A 111 -5.78 -4.99 -8.28
CA ARG A 111 -4.64 -5.51 -7.51
C ARG A 111 -4.59 -4.96 -6.08
N LEU A 112 -5.04 -3.73 -5.83
CA LEU A 112 -5.24 -3.23 -4.47
C LEU A 112 -6.30 -4.07 -3.73
N ASN A 113 -7.38 -4.46 -4.42
CA ASN A 113 -8.40 -5.33 -3.82
C ASN A 113 -7.86 -6.72 -3.47
N ALA A 114 -7.05 -7.30 -4.37
CA ALA A 114 -6.46 -8.63 -4.18
C ALA A 114 -5.57 -8.75 -2.93
N TYR A 115 -5.02 -7.64 -2.41
CA TYR A 115 -4.33 -7.63 -1.12
C TYR A 115 -5.21 -8.19 0.00
N PHE A 116 -6.48 -7.75 0.06
CA PHE A 116 -7.38 -8.09 1.15
C PHE A 116 -7.84 -9.54 1.12
N GLU A 117 -7.82 -10.20 -0.03
CA GLU A 117 -8.08 -11.64 -0.14
C GLU A 117 -7.06 -12.49 0.62
N THR A 118 -5.89 -11.92 0.93
CA THR A 118 -4.83 -12.58 1.71
C THR A 118 -4.88 -12.25 3.21
N MET A 119 -5.80 -11.37 3.63
CA MET A 119 -5.91 -10.90 5.02
C MET A 119 -6.83 -11.80 5.86
N PRO A 120 -6.69 -11.81 7.19
CA PRO A 120 -7.55 -12.64 8.07
C PRO A 120 -9.04 -12.29 7.98
N ASN A 121 -9.39 -11.02 7.75
CA ASN A 121 -10.77 -10.55 7.67
C ASN A 121 -11.01 -9.72 6.38
N PRO A 122 -11.03 -10.35 5.19
CA PRO A 122 -11.00 -9.66 3.90
C PRO A 122 -12.03 -8.54 3.74
N HIS A 123 -13.28 -8.78 4.17
CA HIS A 123 -14.37 -7.81 4.07
C HIS A 123 -14.17 -6.58 4.96
N GLU A 124 -13.83 -6.80 6.24
CA GLU A 124 -13.59 -5.72 7.21
C GLU A 124 -12.35 -4.90 6.82
N ASP A 125 -11.25 -5.58 6.45
CA ASP A 125 -9.99 -4.92 6.05
C ASP A 125 -10.18 -4.05 4.80
N ARG A 126 -10.91 -4.57 3.80
CA ARG A 126 -11.27 -3.81 2.59
C ARG A 126 -12.13 -2.60 2.91
N LYS A 127 -13.15 -2.77 3.77
CA LYS A 127 -14.03 -1.68 4.21
C LYS A 127 -13.25 -0.60 4.95
N MET A 128 -12.34 -0.97 5.85
CA MET A 128 -11.47 -0.02 6.55
C MET A 128 -10.59 0.76 5.58
N PHE A 129 -9.99 0.09 4.59
CA PHE A 129 -9.20 0.75 3.54
C PHE A 129 -10.03 1.79 2.77
N LEU A 130 -11.23 1.40 2.31
CA LEU A 130 -12.11 2.32 1.57
C LEU A 130 -12.56 3.49 2.45
N ASN A 131 -12.94 3.25 3.70
CA ASN A 131 -13.33 4.32 4.62
C ASN A 131 -12.18 5.33 4.82
N LYS A 132 -10.94 4.84 4.89
CA LYS A 132 -9.76 5.69 5.10
C LYS A 132 -9.39 6.49 3.85
N TYR A 133 -9.49 5.90 2.66
CA TYR A 133 -8.89 6.46 1.44
C TYR A 133 -9.85 6.84 0.32
N SER A 134 -11.15 6.57 0.45
CA SER A 134 -12.15 6.90 -0.57
C SER A 134 -12.10 8.38 -0.99
N ASN A 135 -11.97 9.31 -0.04
CA ASN A 135 -11.83 10.74 -0.33
C ASN A 135 -10.55 11.08 -1.12
N THR A 136 -9.45 10.36 -0.86
CA THR A 136 -8.18 10.56 -1.58
C THR A 136 -8.33 10.07 -3.02
N LEU A 137 -8.96 8.92 -3.22
CA LEU A 137 -9.26 8.39 -4.55
C LEU A 137 -10.22 9.30 -5.32
N ALA A 138 -11.30 9.76 -4.68
CA ALA A 138 -12.32 10.61 -5.28
C ALA A 138 -11.79 11.99 -5.68
N SER A 139 -10.87 12.56 -4.90
CA SER A 139 -10.29 13.88 -5.19
C SER A 139 -9.21 13.85 -6.27
N GLY A 140 -8.49 12.73 -6.41
CA GLY A 140 -7.40 12.62 -7.39
C GLY A 140 -7.78 11.96 -8.71
N LEU A 141 -8.85 11.16 -8.76
CA LEU A 141 -9.33 10.51 -9.98
C LEU A 141 -10.52 11.25 -10.59
N LYS A 142 -10.71 11.11 -11.91
CA LYS A 142 -11.95 11.55 -12.55
C LYS A 142 -13.13 10.74 -12.03
N PRO A 143 -14.37 11.28 -12.00
CA PRO A 143 -15.53 10.55 -11.50
C PRO A 143 -15.73 9.16 -12.14
N SER A 144 -15.51 9.03 -13.45
CA SER A 144 -15.59 7.75 -14.16
C SER A 144 -14.53 6.75 -13.71
N ASP A 145 -13.29 7.21 -13.51
CA ASP A 145 -12.16 6.38 -13.09
C ASP A 145 -12.33 5.97 -11.62
N PHE A 146 -12.81 6.87 -10.78
CA PHE A 146 -13.15 6.59 -9.39
C PHE A 146 -14.24 5.50 -9.28
N ALA A 147 -15.31 5.62 -10.07
CA ALA A 147 -16.36 4.59 -10.12
C ALA A 147 -15.80 3.23 -10.59
N LEU A 148 -14.98 3.22 -11.65
CA LEU A 148 -14.30 2.01 -12.11
C LEU A 148 -13.43 1.38 -11.01
N CYS A 149 -12.72 2.21 -10.24
CA CYS A 149 -11.88 1.78 -9.13
C CYS A 149 -12.72 1.14 -8.02
N LEU A 150 -13.78 1.81 -7.56
CA LEU A 150 -14.66 1.30 -6.50
C LEU A 150 -15.32 -0.02 -6.88
N ASN A 151 -15.71 -0.18 -8.16
CA ASN A 151 -16.29 -1.43 -8.64
C ASN A 151 -15.34 -2.62 -8.50
N GLN A 152 -14.02 -2.40 -8.40
CA GLN A 152 -13.07 -3.49 -8.15
C GLN A 152 -13.06 -3.98 -6.69
N PHE A 153 -13.65 -3.21 -5.77
CA PHE A 153 -13.74 -3.56 -4.35
C PHE A 153 -15.14 -4.04 -3.96
N ALA A 154 -16.12 -3.96 -4.87
CA ALA A 154 -17.45 -4.46 -4.63
C ALA A 154 -17.39 -5.97 -4.36
N ASP A 155 -18.09 -6.40 -3.30
CA ASP A 155 -18.23 -7.81 -3.00
C ASP A 155 -19.17 -8.49 -4.01
N ASP A 156 -18.72 -9.58 -4.62
CA ASP A 156 -19.55 -10.46 -5.46
C ASP A 156 -20.64 -11.21 -4.65
N SER A 157 -20.76 -10.97 -3.34
CA SER A 157 -21.71 -11.61 -2.43
C SER A 157 -23.19 -11.44 -2.83
N SER A 158 -23.51 -10.54 -3.77
CA SER A 158 -24.86 -10.43 -4.34
C SER A 158 -25.20 -11.52 -5.36
N ALA A 159 -24.22 -12.31 -5.82
CA ALA A 159 -24.40 -13.43 -6.74
C ALA A 159 -24.69 -14.78 -6.05
N GLN A 160 -24.39 -14.92 -4.75
CA GLN A 160 -24.56 -16.18 -3.99
C GLN A 160 -25.86 -16.28 -3.19
N SER A 161 -26.73 -15.26 -3.26
CA SER A 161 -28.05 -15.28 -2.63
C SER A 161 -29.19 -15.65 -3.60
N ARG A 162 -28.87 -16.25 -4.76
CA ARG A 162 -29.84 -16.68 -5.80
C ARG A 162 -29.70 -18.14 -6.24
N HIS A 163 -29.39 -19.05 -5.31
CA HIS A 163 -29.55 -20.49 -5.53
C HIS A 163 -30.23 -21.14 -4.33
#